data_AF-A0A7L4PBU0-F1
#
_entry.id   AF-A0A7L4PBU0-F1
#
_cell.length_a   1.000
_cell.length_b   1.000
_cell.length_c   1.000
_cell.angle_alpha   90.00
_cell.angle_beta   90.00
_cell.angle_gamma   90.00
#
_symmetry.space_group_name_H-M   'P 1'
#
loop_
_entity.id
_entity.type
_entity.pdbx_description
1 polymer ?
#
loop_
_entity_poly.entity_id
_entity_poly.type
_entity_poly.pdbx_seq_one_letter_code
_entity_poly.pdbx_strand_id
1 'polypeptide(L)'
;MPRAKTTRTRFRIEPTRVDLVTIRKANVMSIIATQKPLWSVRQEEVGGYIRLYNNFVEGALGGKKSKDIQKYLLTQGDFENVETSNLTDVLPEFMEYLKRHAMPWKDSIKTSNMFEVPTAVVKLASALDAVMGVGIGGKRYTVVVEMDEAFDLHYSAERLERMANINRELRQFYKAKVVENLGYTGLYMAAVALFNLAVGVEWRWGEGRAAFVIYSGERAWPNITPMAALPAPYAVFYLRIARAGSDYAKSVAEALLRYVRTGDLAELYSIIRNMAQTKKLAQAEREALEGLLAHIS
;
A
#
# COMPACT_ATOMS: atom_id res chain seq x y z
N MET A 1 47.38 -4.05 -29.94
CA MET A 1 46.23 -3.27 -29.44
C MET A 1 45.03 -4.19 -29.25
N PRO A 2 44.58 -4.49 -28.02
CA PRO A 2 43.39 -5.30 -27.79
C PRO A 2 42.13 -4.42 -27.89
N ARG A 3 41.18 -4.81 -28.73
CA ARG A 3 39.85 -4.17 -28.85
C ARG A 3 39.02 -4.47 -27.60
N ALA A 4 38.55 -3.43 -26.93
CA ALA A 4 37.62 -3.53 -25.81
C ALA A 4 36.31 -4.21 -26.25
N LYS A 5 35.98 -5.33 -25.62
CA LYS A 5 34.65 -5.94 -25.73
C LYS A 5 33.67 -5.07 -24.95
N THR A 6 32.84 -4.31 -25.65
CA THR A 6 31.67 -3.65 -25.09
C THR A 6 30.67 -4.71 -24.66
N THR A 7 30.68 -5.07 -23.38
CA THR A 7 29.64 -5.88 -22.75
C THR A 7 28.36 -5.04 -22.72
N ARG A 8 27.54 -5.14 -23.77
CA ARG A 8 26.14 -4.69 -23.73
C ARG A 8 25.43 -5.61 -22.75
N THR A 9 25.26 -5.15 -21.52
CA THR A 9 24.34 -5.75 -20.54
C THR A 9 22.94 -5.67 -21.14
N ARG A 10 22.52 -6.74 -21.84
CA ARG A 10 21.12 -6.92 -22.21
C ARG A 10 20.39 -7.13 -20.89
N PHE A 11 19.66 -6.11 -20.44
CA PHE A 11 18.64 -6.27 -19.41
C PHE A 11 17.59 -7.21 -19.99
N ARG A 12 17.72 -8.49 -19.67
CA ARG A 12 16.67 -9.47 -19.89
C ARG A 12 15.64 -9.16 -18.81
N ILE A 13 14.53 -8.54 -19.21
CA ILE A 13 13.32 -8.54 -18.40
C ILE A 13 12.96 -10.03 -18.32
N GLU A 14 13.21 -10.65 -17.16
CA GLU A 14 12.71 -12.00 -16.92
C GLU A 14 11.19 -11.97 -17.13
N PRO A 15 10.59 -12.98 -17.78
CA PRO A 15 9.16 -13.02 -17.98
C PRO A 15 8.52 -12.93 -16.60
N THR A 16 7.92 -11.78 -16.31
CA THR A 16 7.31 -11.53 -15.03
C THR A 16 6.09 -12.42 -15.02
N ARG A 17 6.10 -13.46 -14.19
CA ARG A 17 4.95 -14.36 -14.06
C ARG A 17 3.76 -13.52 -13.64
N VAL A 18 2.84 -13.24 -14.56
CA VAL A 18 1.64 -12.48 -14.22
C VAL A 18 0.74 -13.39 -13.40
N ASP A 19 0.60 -13.05 -12.13
CA ASP A 19 -0.15 -13.78 -11.11
C ASP A 19 -1.26 -12.91 -10.51
N LEU A 20 -2.05 -13.47 -9.59
CA LEU A 20 -3.13 -12.76 -8.90
C LEU A 20 -2.62 -11.50 -8.18
N VAL A 21 -1.45 -11.60 -7.56
CA VAL A 21 -0.79 -10.49 -6.87
C VAL A 21 -0.54 -9.33 -7.83
N THR A 22 -0.14 -9.62 -9.08
CA THR A 22 0.10 -8.61 -10.11
C THR A 22 -1.16 -7.79 -10.41
N ILE A 23 -2.30 -8.45 -10.62
CA ILE A 23 -3.57 -7.75 -10.89
C ILE A 23 -4.04 -6.95 -9.67
N ARG A 24 -3.95 -7.54 -8.48
CA ARG A 24 -4.36 -6.86 -7.24
C ARG A 24 -3.52 -5.61 -7.00
N LYS A 25 -2.20 -5.71 -7.14
CA LYS A 25 -1.28 -4.56 -7.08
C LYS A 25 -1.63 -3.50 -8.12
N ALA A 26 -1.92 -3.91 -9.35
CA ALA A 26 -2.29 -2.98 -10.40
C ALA A 26 -3.56 -2.20 -10.03
N ASN A 27 -4.60 -2.87 -9.54
CA ASN A 27 -5.81 -2.21 -9.09
C ASN A 27 -5.56 -1.24 -7.92
N VAL A 28 -4.81 -1.68 -6.91
CA VAL A 28 -4.46 -0.81 -5.78
C VAL A 28 -3.71 0.44 -6.25
N MET A 29 -2.77 0.28 -7.18
CA MET A 29 -2.05 1.42 -7.76
C MET A 29 -3.00 2.36 -8.51
N SER A 30 -3.95 1.81 -9.25
CA SER A 30 -4.98 2.56 -9.97
C SER A 30 -5.79 3.44 -9.01
N ILE A 31 -6.26 2.86 -7.90
CA ILE A 31 -7.02 3.58 -6.87
C ILE A 31 -6.16 4.65 -6.20
N ILE A 32 -4.92 4.33 -5.81
CA ILE A 32 -4.03 5.30 -5.16
C ILE A 32 -3.75 6.51 -6.06
N ALA A 33 -3.50 6.25 -7.35
CA ALA A 33 -3.11 7.28 -8.30
C ALA A 33 -4.31 8.10 -8.82
N THR A 34 -5.45 7.45 -9.04
CA THR A 34 -6.56 8.03 -9.81
C THR A 34 -7.91 8.03 -9.07
N GLN A 35 -7.98 7.41 -7.89
CA GLN A 35 -9.21 7.17 -7.14
C GLN A 35 -10.27 6.40 -7.94
N LYS A 36 -9.84 5.64 -8.95
CA LYS A 36 -10.69 4.75 -9.74
C LYS A 36 -10.12 3.33 -9.67
N PRO A 37 -10.97 2.30 -9.49
CA PRO A 37 -10.56 0.92 -9.73
C PRO A 37 -10.18 0.75 -11.20
N LEU A 38 -9.18 -0.09 -11.46
CA LEU A 38 -8.65 -0.32 -12.80
C LEU A 38 -9.76 -0.78 -13.76
N TRP A 39 -10.62 -1.70 -13.33
CA TRP A 39 -11.76 -2.24 -14.11
C TRP A 39 -12.92 -1.28 -14.35
N SER A 40 -12.90 -0.10 -13.72
CA SER A 40 -13.93 0.93 -13.95
C SER A 40 -13.59 1.86 -15.11
N VAL A 41 -12.35 1.82 -15.60
CA VAL A 41 -11.83 2.72 -16.62
C VAL A 41 -12.37 2.33 -17.99
N ARG A 42 -13.23 3.16 -18.57
CA ARG A 42 -13.77 2.92 -19.91
C ARG A 42 -12.80 3.38 -20.99
N GLN A 43 -12.96 2.88 -22.22
CA GLN A 43 -12.06 3.17 -23.34
C GLN A 43 -11.96 4.68 -23.62
N GLU A 44 -13.09 5.38 -23.54
CA GLU A 44 -13.19 6.83 -23.72
C GLU A 44 -12.48 7.65 -22.61
N GLU A 45 -12.23 7.05 -21.45
CA GLU A 45 -11.59 7.70 -20.30
C GLU A 45 -10.08 7.46 -20.22
N VAL A 46 -9.53 6.55 -21.04
CA VAL A 46 -8.13 6.09 -20.96
C VAL A 46 -7.14 7.26 -21.03
N GLY A 47 -7.37 8.24 -21.91
CA GLY A 47 -6.49 9.42 -22.02
C GLY A 47 -6.44 10.26 -20.74
N GLY A 48 -7.59 10.47 -20.10
CA GLY A 48 -7.67 11.18 -18.82
C GLY A 48 -7.06 10.38 -17.67
N TYR A 49 -7.28 9.06 -17.66
CA TYR A 49 -6.70 8.12 -16.71
C TYR A 49 -5.16 8.12 -16.76
N ILE A 50 -4.59 7.99 -17.96
CA ILE A 50 -3.13 8.00 -18.18
C ILE A 50 -2.52 9.29 -17.62
N ARG A 51 -3.13 10.44 -17.88
CA ARG A 51 -2.64 11.74 -17.38
C ARG A 51 -2.60 11.79 -15.86
N LEU A 52 -3.69 11.40 -15.17
CA LEU A 52 -3.75 11.39 -13.71
C LEU A 52 -2.71 10.42 -13.11
N TYR A 53 -2.63 9.21 -13.67
CA TYR A 53 -1.69 8.20 -13.22
C TYR A 53 -0.23 8.64 -13.42
N ASN A 54 0.14 9.11 -14.61
CA ASN A 54 1.51 9.51 -14.91
C ASN A 54 1.95 10.69 -14.04
N ASN A 55 1.09 11.71 -13.87
CA ASN A 55 1.36 12.84 -12.97
C ASN A 55 1.64 12.38 -11.53
N PHE A 56 0.85 11.42 -11.03
CA PHE A 56 1.08 10.82 -9.72
C PHE A 56 2.42 10.09 -9.64
N VAL A 57 2.73 9.23 -10.62
CA VAL A 57 3.98 8.46 -10.66
C VAL A 57 5.20 9.38 -10.76
N GLU A 58 5.12 10.43 -11.56
CA GLU A 58 6.16 11.46 -11.69
C GLU A 58 6.37 12.22 -10.39
N GLY A 59 5.31 12.72 -9.76
CA GLY A 59 5.43 13.35 -8.43
C GLY A 59 5.95 12.38 -7.36
N ALA A 60 5.59 11.11 -7.47
CA ALA A 60 6.02 10.08 -6.55
C ALA A 60 7.51 9.70 -6.73
N LEU A 61 7.99 9.56 -7.96
CA LEU A 61 9.30 8.98 -8.27
C LEU A 61 10.31 9.98 -8.85
N GLY A 62 9.92 11.23 -9.11
CA GLY A 62 10.66 12.24 -9.89
C GLY A 62 12.04 12.66 -9.36
N GLY A 63 12.48 12.17 -8.21
CA GLY A 63 13.86 12.29 -7.73
C GLY A 63 14.80 11.15 -8.17
N LYS A 64 14.27 10.05 -8.74
CA LYS A 64 15.07 8.96 -9.30
C LYS A 64 15.48 9.32 -10.74
N LYS A 65 16.71 8.96 -11.15
CA LYS A 65 17.25 9.26 -12.49
C LYS A 65 16.19 8.96 -13.58
N SER A 66 15.82 10.00 -14.33
CA SER A 66 14.73 10.07 -15.31
C SER A 66 14.62 8.87 -16.28
N LYS A 67 15.69 8.11 -16.53
CA LYS A 67 15.66 6.97 -17.45
C LYS A 67 14.88 5.75 -16.92
N ASP A 68 14.81 5.57 -15.60
CA ASP A 68 14.12 4.41 -15.00
C ASP A 68 12.64 4.64 -14.72
N ILE A 69 12.12 5.86 -14.96
CA ILE A 69 10.70 6.16 -14.71
C ILE A 69 9.81 5.69 -15.86
N GLN A 70 10.35 5.65 -17.09
CA GLN A 70 9.60 5.34 -18.31
C GLN A 70 8.98 3.94 -18.30
N LYS A 71 9.58 2.98 -17.58
CA LYS A 71 9.00 1.64 -17.39
C LYS A 71 7.74 1.62 -16.54
N TYR A 72 7.43 2.70 -15.82
CA TYR A 72 6.22 2.83 -15.00
C TYR A 72 5.15 3.70 -15.64
N LEU A 73 5.52 4.57 -16.58
CA LEU A 73 4.59 5.49 -17.24
C LEU A 73 3.74 4.75 -18.27
N LEU A 74 2.48 5.12 -18.33
CA LEU A 74 1.49 4.57 -19.25
C LEU A 74 1.40 5.40 -20.53
N THR A 75 1.16 4.67 -21.62
CA THR A 75 0.82 5.15 -22.95
C THR A 75 -0.46 4.45 -23.39
N GLN A 76 -1.12 4.98 -24.42
CA GLN A 76 -2.34 4.34 -24.94
C GLN A 76 -2.07 2.90 -25.43
N GLY A 77 -0.94 2.68 -26.09
CA GLY A 77 -0.53 1.35 -26.55
C GLY A 77 -0.32 0.32 -25.43
N ASP A 78 -0.11 0.73 -24.18
CA ASP A 78 0.01 -0.21 -23.05
C ASP A 78 -1.32 -0.88 -22.70
N PHE A 79 -2.46 -0.30 -23.11
CA PHE A 79 -3.80 -0.88 -22.93
C PHE A 79 -4.17 -1.85 -24.06
N GLU A 80 -3.49 -1.74 -25.20
CA GLU A 80 -3.74 -2.53 -26.42
C GLU A 80 -2.77 -3.72 -26.53
N ASN A 81 -1.51 -3.53 -26.09
CA ASN A 81 -0.50 -4.58 -26.07
C ASN A 81 -0.71 -5.54 -24.89
N VAL A 82 -0.52 -6.83 -25.15
CA VAL A 82 -0.82 -7.90 -24.20
C VAL A 82 0.45 -8.70 -23.88
N GLU A 83 0.65 -8.97 -22.59
CA GLU A 83 1.63 -9.92 -22.08
C GLU A 83 0.96 -11.26 -21.76
N THR A 84 1.58 -12.35 -22.21
CA THR A 84 1.06 -13.72 -22.03
C THR A 84 1.69 -14.41 -20.82
N SER A 85 0.87 -15.00 -19.95
CA SER A 85 1.32 -15.82 -18.80
C SER A 85 0.67 -17.21 -18.81
N ASN A 86 1.41 -18.23 -18.38
CA ASN A 86 0.91 -19.61 -18.31
C ASN A 86 0.00 -19.80 -17.08
N LEU A 87 -1.17 -20.40 -17.30
CA LEU A 87 -2.33 -20.41 -16.40
C LEU A 87 -2.25 -21.43 -15.25
N THR A 88 -1.12 -22.10 -15.04
CA THR A 88 -1.05 -23.27 -14.15
C THR A 88 -1.27 -22.97 -12.66
N ASP A 89 -1.29 -21.70 -12.22
CA ASP A 89 -1.43 -21.31 -10.81
C ASP A 89 -2.62 -20.36 -10.52
N VAL A 90 -3.55 -20.15 -11.46
CA VAL A 90 -4.69 -19.21 -11.26
C VAL A 90 -5.95 -19.97 -10.82
N LEU A 91 -6.53 -19.57 -9.69
CA LEU A 91 -7.77 -20.18 -9.15
C LEU A 91 -8.97 -19.98 -10.10
N PRO A 92 -9.81 -21.01 -10.33
CA PRO A 92 -11.01 -20.93 -11.18
C PRO A 92 -11.99 -19.79 -10.85
N GLU A 93 -12.16 -19.48 -9.57
CA GLU A 93 -13.05 -18.44 -9.06
C GLU A 93 -12.62 -17.04 -9.52
N PHE A 94 -11.31 -16.84 -9.69
CA PHE A 94 -10.76 -15.58 -10.16
C PHE A 94 -10.83 -15.43 -11.68
N MET A 95 -10.73 -16.53 -12.42
CA MET A 95 -11.02 -16.55 -13.85
C MET A 95 -12.47 -16.14 -14.13
N GLU A 96 -13.39 -16.55 -13.27
CA GLU A 96 -14.79 -16.16 -13.37
C GLU A 96 -15.03 -14.69 -12.98
N TYR A 97 -14.30 -14.17 -11.99
CA TYR A 97 -14.30 -12.75 -11.65
C TYR A 97 -13.78 -11.88 -12.81
N LEU A 98 -12.63 -12.22 -13.38
CA LEU A 98 -12.04 -11.49 -14.51
C LEU A 98 -12.97 -11.49 -15.72
N LYS A 99 -13.61 -12.61 -16.04
CA LYS A 99 -14.63 -12.69 -17.11
C LYS A 99 -15.83 -11.77 -16.88
N ARG A 100 -16.23 -11.59 -15.62
CA ARG A 100 -17.38 -10.75 -15.23
C ARG A 100 -17.04 -9.25 -15.14
N HIS A 101 -15.78 -8.89 -14.88
CA HIS A 101 -15.39 -7.53 -14.49
C HIS A 101 -14.30 -6.89 -15.35
N ALA A 102 -13.70 -7.60 -16.31
CA ALA A 102 -12.68 -7.05 -17.19
C ALA A 102 -13.29 -6.17 -18.30
N MET A 103 -13.90 -5.03 -17.96
CA MET A 103 -14.00 -3.92 -18.91
C MET A 103 -12.79 -3.01 -18.69
N PRO A 104 -12.01 -2.64 -19.73
CA PRO A 104 -12.20 -2.84 -21.17
C PRO A 104 -11.55 -4.12 -21.76
N TRP A 105 -11.02 -5.05 -20.96
CA TRP A 105 -10.17 -6.17 -21.42
C TRP A 105 -10.91 -7.49 -21.71
N LYS A 106 -12.23 -7.45 -21.85
CA LYS A 106 -13.07 -8.65 -21.99
C LYS A 106 -12.65 -9.52 -23.18
N ASP A 107 -12.15 -8.87 -24.24
CA ASP A 107 -11.79 -9.51 -25.50
C ASP A 107 -10.31 -9.95 -25.57
N SER A 108 -9.45 -9.47 -24.67
CA SER A 108 -8.06 -9.94 -24.56
C SER A 108 -7.90 -11.11 -23.59
N ILE A 109 -8.90 -11.39 -22.74
CA ILE A 109 -8.87 -12.55 -21.83
C ILE A 109 -9.32 -13.81 -22.58
N LYS A 110 -8.41 -14.44 -23.33
CA LYS A 110 -8.62 -15.79 -23.87
C LYS A 110 -8.37 -16.84 -22.79
N THR A 111 -9.23 -17.85 -22.72
CA THR A 111 -9.17 -18.92 -21.71
C THR A 111 -8.54 -20.22 -22.20
N SER A 112 -7.80 -20.16 -23.29
CA SER A 112 -7.03 -21.30 -23.80
C SER A 112 -5.67 -21.40 -23.09
N ASN A 113 -5.61 -21.95 -21.86
CA ASN A 113 -4.38 -22.28 -21.11
C ASN A 113 -3.31 -21.17 -20.94
N MET A 114 -3.56 -19.95 -21.42
CA MET A 114 -2.69 -18.77 -21.38
C MET A 114 -3.56 -17.58 -21.02
N PHE A 115 -3.18 -16.88 -19.96
CA PHE A 115 -3.86 -15.67 -19.50
C PHE A 115 -3.13 -14.46 -20.08
N GLU A 116 -3.86 -13.66 -20.83
CA GLU A 116 -3.39 -12.51 -21.57
C GLU A 116 -3.73 -11.24 -20.78
N VAL A 117 -2.73 -10.47 -20.38
CA VAL A 117 -2.89 -9.27 -19.55
C VAL A 117 -2.29 -8.06 -20.24
N PRO A 118 -3.00 -6.92 -20.30
CA PRO A 118 -2.43 -5.70 -20.88
C PRO A 118 -1.11 -5.30 -20.21
N THR A 119 -0.16 -4.80 -20.99
CA THR A 119 1.11 -4.26 -20.49
C THR A 119 0.89 -3.18 -19.41
N ALA A 120 -0.21 -2.43 -19.50
CA ALA A 120 -0.63 -1.47 -18.48
C ALA A 120 -0.66 -2.11 -17.08
N VAL A 121 -1.28 -3.29 -16.91
CA VAL A 121 -1.41 -3.97 -15.61
C VAL A 121 -0.03 -4.24 -15.00
N VAL A 122 0.91 -4.75 -15.81
CA VAL A 122 2.28 -5.04 -15.38
C VAL A 122 3.01 -3.75 -14.95
N LYS A 123 2.83 -2.66 -15.71
CA LYS A 123 3.38 -1.35 -15.37
C LYS A 123 2.81 -0.79 -14.07
N LEU A 124 1.50 -0.85 -13.87
CA LEU A 124 0.85 -0.40 -12.63
C LEU A 124 1.35 -1.21 -11.42
N ALA A 125 1.43 -2.54 -11.53
CA ALA A 125 1.90 -3.41 -10.45
C ALA A 125 3.35 -3.08 -10.08
N SER A 126 4.20 -2.92 -11.10
CA SER A 126 5.62 -2.54 -10.93
C SER A 126 5.76 -1.14 -10.33
N ALA A 127 4.87 -0.21 -10.70
CA ALA A 127 4.85 1.13 -10.13
C ALA A 127 4.46 1.09 -8.64
N LEU A 128 3.51 0.24 -8.24
CA LEU A 128 3.18 0.06 -6.83
C LEU A 128 4.41 -0.37 -6.02
N ASP A 129 5.15 -1.37 -6.50
CA ASP A 129 6.37 -1.86 -5.84
C ASP A 129 7.47 -0.79 -5.75
N ALA A 130 7.51 0.11 -6.72
CA ALA A 130 8.44 1.23 -6.73
C ALA A 130 8.02 2.37 -5.78
N VAL A 131 6.72 2.62 -5.64
CA VAL A 131 6.12 3.73 -4.89
C VAL A 131 5.89 3.41 -3.42
N MET A 132 5.41 2.20 -3.15
CA MET A 132 4.99 1.69 -1.83
C MET A 132 5.95 0.62 -1.28
N GLY A 133 7.04 0.33 -1.99
CA GLY A 133 8.04 -0.65 -1.55
C GLY A 133 8.83 -0.18 -0.34
N VAL A 134 8.92 -1.03 0.67
CA VAL A 134 9.51 -0.76 1.99
C VAL A 134 10.45 -1.89 2.40
N GLY A 135 11.56 -1.55 3.06
CA GLY A 135 12.52 -2.52 3.61
C GLY A 135 12.19 -2.86 5.06
N ILE A 136 12.01 -4.13 5.38
CA ILE A 136 11.75 -4.62 6.75
C ILE A 136 12.65 -5.83 6.99
N GLY A 137 13.56 -5.75 7.97
CA GLY A 137 14.44 -6.86 8.32
C GLY A 137 15.29 -7.38 7.16
N GLY A 138 15.82 -6.48 6.32
CA GLY A 138 16.66 -6.84 5.16
C GLY A 138 15.90 -7.38 3.94
N LYS A 139 14.58 -7.53 4.02
CA LYS A 139 13.72 -7.93 2.88
C LYS A 139 12.89 -6.74 2.39
N ARG A 140 12.56 -6.74 1.09
CA ARG A 140 11.71 -5.72 0.46
C ARG A 140 10.29 -6.22 0.32
N TYR A 141 9.33 -5.43 0.78
CA TYR A 141 7.90 -5.72 0.70
C TYR A 141 7.17 -4.56 0.05
N THR A 142 5.97 -4.81 -0.48
CA THR A 142 5.02 -3.75 -0.82
C THR A 142 3.91 -3.79 0.19
N VAL A 143 3.66 -2.68 0.87
CA VAL A 143 2.73 -2.61 2.00
C VAL A 143 1.69 -1.54 1.72
N VAL A 144 0.42 -1.91 1.82
CA VAL A 144 -0.73 -1.04 1.51
C VAL A 144 -1.88 -1.29 2.49
N VAL A 145 -2.78 -0.33 2.56
CA VAL A 145 -4.11 -0.51 3.15
C VAL A 145 -5.11 -0.74 2.03
N GLU A 146 -5.86 -1.82 2.14
CA GLU A 146 -6.98 -2.10 1.25
C GLU A 146 -8.26 -2.09 2.05
N MET A 147 -9.36 -1.63 1.46
CA MET A 147 -10.68 -1.83 2.04
C MET A 147 -11.15 -3.22 1.57
N ASP A 148 -11.49 -4.08 2.53
CA ASP A 148 -12.10 -5.39 2.33
C ASP A 148 -13.39 -5.17 1.54
N GLU A 149 -13.27 -5.57 0.30
CA GLU A 149 -14.38 -5.94 -0.51
C GLU A 149 -14.09 -7.38 -0.81
N ALA A 150 -14.83 -8.28 -0.18
CA ALA A 150 -15.18 -9.50 -0.89
C ALA A 150 -15.92 -9.06 -2.16
N PHE A 151 -15.16 -8.66 -3.19
CA PHE A 151 -15.57 -8.55 -4.57
C PHE A 151 -16.91 -7.84 -4.82
N ASP A 152 -17.19 -6.70 -4.19
CA ASP A 152 -18.46 -5.98 -4.41
C ASP A 152 -18.29 -4.66 -5.18
N LEU A 153 -19.19 -4.43 -6.12
CA LEU A 153 -19.15 -3.44 -7.21
C LEU A 153 -19.37 -1.99 -6.76
N HIS A 154 -19.26 -1.70 -5.46
CA HIS A 154 -19.72 -0.45 -4.86
C HIS A 154 -18.66 0.19 -3.96
N TYR A 155 -17.47 0.37 -4.52
CA TYR A 155 -16.59 1.43 -4.05
C TYR A 155 -17.30 2.78 -4.23
N SER A 156 -17.78 3.38 -3.13
CA SER A 156 -18.18 4.79 -3.17
C SER A 156 -16.95 5.65 -3.47
N ALA A 157 -17.14 6.77 -4.16
CA ALA A 157 -16.05 7.72 -4.44
C ALA A 157 -15.31 8.12 -3.16
N GLU A 158 -16.05 8.30 -2.06
CA GLU A 158 -15.50 8.59 -0.73
C GLU A 158 -14.57 7.47 -0.21
N ARG A 159 -14.94 6.19 -0.38
CA ARG A 159 -14.09 5.06 0.04
C ARG A 159 -12.80 5.00 -0.76
N LEU A 160 -12.87 5.22 -2.09
CA LEU A 160 -11.70 5.23 -2.97
C LEU A 160 -10.75 6.37 -2.63
N GLU A 161 -11.30 7.56 -2.41
CA GLU A 161 -10.55 8.72 -1.95
C GLU A 161 -9.88 8.44 -0.60
N ARG A 162 -10.62 7.88 0.36
CA ARG A 162 -10.11 7.54 1.68
C ARG A 162 -8.98 6.50 1.61
N MET A 163 -9.16 5.43 0.84
CA MET A 163 -8.11 4.43 0.60
C MET A 163 -6.87 5.06 -0.04
N ALA A 164 -7.04 5.92 -1.05
CA ALA A 164 -5.93 6.62 -1.68
C ALA A 164 -5.19 7.52 -0.67
N ASN A 165 -5.91 8.27 0.14
CA ASN A 165 -5.33 9.20 1.13
C ASN A 165 -4.57 8.45 2.24
N ILE A 166 -5.13 7.38 2.80
CA ILE A 166 -4.44 6.55 3.81
C ILE A 166 -3.12 6.01 3.24
N ASN A 167 -3.13 5.45 2.03
CA ASN A 167 -1.92 4.92 1.42
C ASN A 167 -0.89 6.01 1.10
N ARG A 168 -1.34 7.19 0.66
CA ARG A 168 -0.45 8.35 0.43
C ARG A 168 0.21 8.82 1.72
N GLU A 169 -0.52 8.84 2.84
CA GLU A 169 0.04 9.17 4.15
C GLU A 169 0.97 8.07 4.65
N LEU A 170 0.58 6.80 4.54
CA LEU A 170 1.39 5.66 4.96
C LEU A 170 2.74 5.65 4.22
N ARG A 171 2.74 6.02 2.94
CA ARG A 171 3.96 6.20 2.14
C ARG A 171 4.93 7.25 2.71
N GLN A 172 4.44 8.29 3.39
CA GLN A 172 5.31 9.28 4.01
C GLN A 172 6.15 8.66 5.13
N PHE A 173 5.58 7.70 5.87
CA PHE A 173 6.34 6.92 6.85
C PHE A 173 7.47 6.16 6.18
N TYR A 174 7.21 5.49 5.04
CA TYR A 174 8.22 4.74 4.28
C TYR A 174 9.40 5.60 3.83
N LYS A 175 9.13 6.85 3.44
CA LYS A 175 10.16 7.78 2.95
C LYS A 175 11.01 8.38 4.06
N ALA A 176 10.46 8.55 5.25
CA ALA A 176 11.11 9.28 6.33
C ALA A 176 12.25 8.53 7.03
N LYS A 177 12.64 7.31 6.58
CA LYS A 177 13.55 6.38 7.27
C LYS A 177 13.14 5.98 8.70
N VAL A 178 12.07 6.56 9.25
CA VAL A 178 11.39 6.17 10.48
C VAL A 178 11.09 4.66 10.52
N VAL A 179 10.85 4.04 9.35
CA VAL A 179 10.49 2.62 9.24
C VAL A 179 11.59 1.65 9.64
N GLU A 180 12.86 2.00 9.49
CA GLU A 180 13.96 1.09 9.85
C GLU A 180 13.86 0.70 11.35
N ASN A 181 13.27 1.56 12.18
CA ASN A 181 13.05 1.32 13.61
C ASN A 181 11.68 0.70 13.95
N LEU A 182 10.66 0.88 13.10
CA LEU A 182 9.27 0.48 13.42
C LEU A 182 8.99 -1.01 13.22
N GLY A 183 9.65 -1.64 12.25
CA GLY A 183 9.36 -3.03 11.86
C GLY A 183 7.89 -3.24 11.41
N TYR A 184 7.45 -4.50 11.38
CA TYR A 184 6.08 -4.84 10.97
C TYR A 184 5.02 -4.27 11.92
N THR A 185 5.22 -4.41 13.22
CA THR A 185 4.25 -3.96 14.24
C THR A 185 4.02 -2.46 14.14
N GLY A 186 5.09 -1.67 14.04
CA GLY A 186 4.96 -0.23 13.95
C GLY A 186 4.30 0.24 12.65
N LEU A 187 4.58 -0.41 11.52
CA LEU A 187 3.89 -0.12 10.26
C LEU A 187 2.41 -0.50 10.29
N TYR A 188 2.08 -1.66 10.85
CA TYR A 188 0.69 -2.08 11.05
C TYR A 188 -0.06 -1.08 11.91
N MET A 189 0.51 -0.69 13.06
CA MET A 189 -0.14 0.30 13.94
C MET A 189 -0.26 1.68 13.30
N ALA A 190 0.65 2.06 12.40
CA ALA A 190 0.56 3.33 11.68
C ALA A 190 -0.61 3.28 10.68
N ALA A 191 -0.75 2.17 9.97
CA ALA A 191 -1.87 1.93 9.08
C ALA A 191 -3.21 1.90 9.84
N VAL A 192 -3.27 1.23 10.99
CA VAL A 192 -4.44 1.20 11.89
C VAL A 192 -4.79 2.61 12.36
N ALA A 193 -3.81 3.40 12.82
CA ALA A 193 -4.04 4.75 13.30
C ALA A 193 -4.54 5.68 12.19
N LEU A 194 -3.90 5.67 11.01
CA LEU A 194 -4.35 6.44 9.85
C LEU A 194 -5.76 6.05 9.42
N PHE A 195 -6.05 4.74 9.39
CA PHE A 195 -7.37 4.24 9.05
C PHE A 195 -8.43 4.74 10.03
N ASN A 196 -8.23 4.55 11.34
CA ASN A 196 -9.20 4.97 12.37
C ASN A 196 -9.46 6.50 12.36
N LEU A 197 -8.43 7.31 12.10
CA LEU A 197 -8.60 8.77 11.95
C LEU A 197 -9.35 9.15 10.68
N ALA A 198 -9.18 8.39 9.59
CA ALA A 198 -9.84 8.65 8.32
C ALA A 198 -11.31 8.22 8.30
N VAL A 199 -11.70 7.24 9.13
CA VAL A 199 -13.09 6.73 9.20
C VAL A 199 -13.92 7.34 10.34
N GLY A 200 -13.29 7.95 11.34
CA GLY A 200 -13.98 8.55 12.48
C GLY A 200 -14.53 7.55 13.50
N VAL A 201 -15.12 8.07 14.59
CA VAL A 201 -15.57 7.32 15.78
C VAL A 201 -16.78 6.40 15.50
N GLU A 202 -17.46 6.59 14.36
CA GLU A 202 -18.69 5.86 14.03
C GLU A 202 -18.47 4.41 13.61
N TRP A 203 -17.21 4.01 13.41
CA TRP A 203 -16.86 2.66 13.04
C TRP A 203 -17.01 1.69 14.22
N ARG A 204 -18.25 1.21 14.40
CA ARG A 204 -18.53 0.00 15.16
C ARG A 204 -17.91 -1.18 14.42
N TRP A 205 -17.41 -2.14 15.20
CA TRP A 205 -16.87 -3.40 14.71
C TRP A 205 -17.89 -4.09 13.78
N GLY A 206 -17.81 -3.86 12.47
CA GLY A 206 -18.80 -4.42 11.53
C GLY A 206 -18.90 -3.78 10.15
N GLU A 207 -18.68 -2.47 9.99
CA GLU A 207 -19.03 -1.79 8.73
C GLU A 207 -17.84 -1.47 7.81
N GLY A 208 -17.39 -2.45 7.02
CA GLY A 208 -16.51 -2.22 5.84
C GLY A 208 -15.04 -2.52 6.05
N ARG A 209 -14.72 -3.72 6.57
CA ARG A 209 -13.40 -4.18 7.05
C ARG A 209 -12.26 -3.58 6.20
N ALA A 210 -11.23 -2.99 6.78
CA ALA A 210 -10.00 -2.69 6.03
C ALA A 210 -8.94 -3.73 6.38
N ALA A 211 -7.95 -3.91 5.52
CA ALA A 211 -6.85 -4.82 5.74
C ALA A 211 -5.50 -4.15 5.46
N PHE A 212 -4.55 -4.46 6.31
CA PHE A 212 -3.14 -4.23 6.08
C PHE A 212 -2.60 -5.38 5.22
N VAL A 213 -2.15 -5.06 4.02
CA VAL A 213 -1.77 -6.05 3.02
C VAL A 213 -0.28 -5.93 2.74
N ILE A 214 0.42 -7.06 2.86
CA ILE A 214 1.86 -7.19 2.59
C ILE A 214 2.06 -8.13 1.43
N TYR A 215 2.61 -7.61 0.34
CA TYR A 215 3.07 -8.39 -0.80
C TYR A 215 4.55 -8.70 -0.65
N SER A 216 4.88 -9.99 -0.61
CA SER A 216 6.24 -10.51 -0.75
C SER A 216 6.44 -11.03 -2.16
N GLY A 217 7.55 -10.70 -2.83
CA GLY A 217 7.84 -11.17 -4.19
C GLY A 217 8.00 -12.69 -4.33
N GLU A 218 7.98 -13.44 -3.23
CA GLU A 218 8.13 -14.90 -3.18
C GLU A 218 6.78 -15.65 -3.15
N ARG A 219 5.64 -14.97 -2.96
CA ARG A 219 4.33 -15.62 -2.74
C ARG A 219 3.30 -15.16 -3.77
N ALA A 220 2.53 -16.13 -4.27
CA ALA A 220 1.36 -15.89 -5.13
C ALA A 220 0.17 -15.26 -4.40
N TRP A 221 0.24 -15.14 -3.06
CA TRP A 221 -0.79 -14.57 -2.20
C TRP A 221 -0.19 -13.56 -1.21
N PRO A 222 -0.84 -12.41 -0.97
CA PRO A 222 -0.39 -11.47 0.03
C PRO A 222 -0.73 -11.95 1.46
N ASN A 223 0.01 -11.46 2.44
CA ASN A 223 -0.43 -11.55 3.83
C ASN A 223 -1.43 -10.44 4.10
N ILE A 224 -2.58 -10.79 4.68
CA ILE A 224 -3.69 -9.88 4.92
C ILE A 224 -4.00 -9.90 6.42
N THR A 225 -3.90 -8.74 7.05
CA THR A 225 -4.23 -8.57 8.47
C THR A 225 -5.39 -7.58 8.58
N PRO A 226 -6.54 -7.94 9.17
CA PRO A 226 -7.63 -7.00 9.39
C PRO A 226 -7.19 -5.78 10.21
N MET A 227 -7.73 -4.61 9.91
CA MET A 227 -7.51 -3.40 10.70
C MET A 227 -8.22 -3.51 12.03
N ALA A 228 -7.49 -3.22 13.10
CA ALA A 228 -8.04 -3.13 14.44
C ALA A 228 -8.74 -1.78 14.65
N ALA A 229 -9.69 -1.74 15.59
CA ALA A 229 -10.23 -0.49 16.10
C ALA A 229 -9.24 0.14 17.08
N LEU A 230 -8.96 1.44 16.92
CA LEU A 230 -8.05 2.19 17.79
C LEU A 230 -8.67 3.56 18.08
N PRO A 231 -8.95 3.90 19.36
CA PRO A 231 -9.45 5.22 19.73
C PRO A 231 -8.56 6.35 19.20
N ALA A 232 -9.20 7.41 18.70
CA ALA A 232 -8.54 8.55 18.08
C ALA A 232 -7.37 9.16 18.91
N PRO A 233 -7.47 9.32 20.25
CA PRO A 233 -6.35 9.85 21.05
C PRO A 233 -5.08 9.01 20.94
N TYR A 234 -5.23 7.68 21.01
CA TYR A 234 -4.10 6.75 20.88
C TYR A 234 -3.56 6.71 19.45
N ALA A 235 -4.44 6.82 18.45
CA ALA A 235 -4.04 6.93 17.05
C ALA A 235 -3.21 8.20 16.79
N VAL A 236 -3.67 9.36 17.26
CA VAL A 236 -2.94 10.64 17.15
C VAL A 236 -1.61 10.57 17.89
N PHE A 237 -1.61 10.08 19.13
CA PHE A 237 -0.39 9.92 19.92
C PHE A 237 0.65 9.08 19.18
N TYR A 238 0.26 7.89 18.71
CA TYR A 238 1.17 6.99 18.02
C TYR A 238 1.73 7.60 16.74
N LEU A 239 0.89 8.21 15.89
CA LEU A 239 1.36 8.83 14.65
C LEU A 239 2.34 9.98 14.91
N ARG A 240 2.15 10.76 15.98
CA ARG A 240 3.09 11.82 16.37
C ARG A 240 4.44 11.25 16.82
N ILE A 241 4.43 10.25 17.70
CA ILE A 241 5.64 9.58 18.19
C ILE A 241 6.39 8.91 17.03
N ALA A 242 5.69 8.21 16.15
CA ALA A 242 6.26 7.58 14.97
C ALA A 242 6.87 8.63 14.02
N ARG A 243 6.13 9.70 13.68
CA ARG A 243 6.64 10.78 12.80
C ARG A 243 7.85 11.50 13.38
N ALA A 244 7.95 11.59 14.71
CA ALA A 244 9.10 12.17 15.39
C ALA A 244 10.36 11.28 15.32
N GLY A 245 10.25 10.04 14.85
CA GLY A 245 11.36 9.08 14.87
C GLY A 245 11.79 8.71 16.30
N SER A 246 10.86 8.78 17.24
CA SER A 246 11.10 8.52 18.67
C SER A 246 11.51 7.06 18.93
N ASP A 247 12.42 6.86 19.87
CA ASP A 247 12.79 5.53 20.37
C ASP A 247 11.63 4.81 21.07
N TYR A 248 10.62 5.56 21.55
CA TYR A 248 9.40 4.99 22.12
C TYR A 248 8.44 4.44 21.07
N ALA A 249 8.61 4.75 19.78
CA ALA A 249 7.63 4.39 18.76
C ALA A 249 7.38 2.88 18.68
N LYS A 250 8.44 2.06 18.79
CA LYS A 250 8.30 0.60 18.75
C LYS A 250 7.53 0.06 19.97
N SER A 251 7.90 0.47 21.18
CA SER A 251 7.24 -0.02 22.41
C SER A 251 5.80 0.48 22.51
N VAL A 252 5.52 1.71 22.08
CA VAL A 252 4.15 2.22 21.97
C VAL A 252 3.34 1.40 20.96
N ALA A 253 3.90 1.05 19.80
CA ALA A 253 3.21 0.21 18.82
C ALA A 253 2.89 -1.18 19.40
N GLU A 254 3.83 -1.81 20.11
CA GLU A 254 3.63 -3.11 20.76
C GLU A 254 2.55 -3.04 21.84
N ALA A 255 2.59 -2.03 22.71
CA ALA A 255 1.60 -1.80 23.75
C ALA A 255 0.20 -1.53 23.16
N LEU A 256 0.10 -0.75 22.08
CA LEU A 256 -1.16 -0.50 21.39
C LEU A 256 -1.68 -1.75 20.67
N LEU A 257 -0.81 -2.55 20.06
CA LEU A 257 -1.20 -3.83 19.46
C LEU A 257 -1.76 -4.78 20.52
N ARG A 258 -1.15 -4.81 21.71
CA ARG A 258 -1.66 -5.59 22.85
C ARG A 258 -3.01 -5.06 23.31
N TYR A 259 -3.16 -3.75 23.45
CA TYR A 259 -4.41 -3.11 23.82
C TYR A 259 -5.55 -3.47 22.86
N VAL A 260 -5.35 -3.33 21.54
CA VAL A 260 -6.42 -3.65 20.58
C VAL A 260 -6.78 -5.14 20.54
N ARG A 261 -5.89 -6.03 21.02
CA ARG A 261 -6.13 -7.48 21.11
C ARG A 261 -6.78 -7.91 22.43
N THR A 262 -6.51 -7.21 23.53
CA THR A 262 -6.82 -7.68 24.88
C THR A 262 -7.66 -6.71 25.70
N GLY A 263 -7.75 -5.45 25.29
CA GLY A 263 -8.32 -4.36 26.07
C GLY A 263 -7.41 -3.80 27.17
N ASP A 264 -6.22 -4.37 27.38
CA ASP A 264 -5.30 -3.99 28.45
C ASP A 264 -4.41 -2.79 28.06
N LEU A 265 -4.45 -1.73 28.87
CA LEU A 265 -3.66 -0.50 28.68
C LEU A 265 -2.45 -0.41 29.63
N ALA A 266 -2.23 -1.36 30.53
CA ALA A 266 -1.22 -1.25 31.59
C ALA A 266 0.19 -0.96 31.04
N GLU A 267 0.55 -1.63 29.94
CA GLU A 267 1.84 -1.46 29.28
C GLU A 267 1.98 -0.06 28.65
N LEU A 268 0.92 0.44 28.01
CA LEU A 268 0.90 1.79 27.44
C LEU A 268 1.02 2.85 28.55
N TYR A 269 0.30 2.69 29.66
CA TYR A 269 0.40 3.58 30.81
C TYR A 269 1.80 3.59 31.43
N SER A 270 2.46 2.43 31.50
CA SER A 270 3.85 2.36 31.97
C SER A 270 4.78 3.17 31.07
N ILE A 271 4.62 3.09 29.75
CA ILE A 271 5.41 3.87 28.79
C ILE A 271 5.15 5.37 28.96
N ILE A 272 3.88 5.78 29.00
CA ILE A 272 3.46 7.18 29.19
C ILE A 272 4.03 7.75 30.50
N ARG A 273 3.97 6.98 31.59
CA ARG A 273 4.55 7.37 32.88
C ARG A 273 6.06 7.57 32.78
N ASN A 274 6.78 6.65 32.13
CA ASN A 274 8.22 6.77 31.95
C ASN A 274 8.59 7.98 31.10
N MET A 275 7.82 8.26 30.04
CA MET A 275 7.98 9.47 29.24
C MET A 275 7.77 10.72 30.11
N ALA A 276 6.69 10.79 30.89
CA ALA A 276 6.41 11.94 31.77
C ALA A 276 7.50 12.19 32.82
N GLN A 277 8.16 11.13 33.30
CA GLN A 277 9.26 11.22 34.27
C GLN A 277 10.62 11.54 33.61
N THR A 278 10.72 11.45 32.29
CA THR A 278 11.96 11.70 31.56
C THR A 278 12.23 13.20 31.44
N LYS A 279 13.35 13.66 32.03
CA LYS A 279 13.75 15.08 32.03
C LYS A 279 14.11 15.64 30.65
N LYS A 280 14.41 14.78 29.67
CA LYS A 280 14.90 15.15 28.33
C LYS A 280 14.08 14.52 27.20
N LEU A 281 12.75 14.59 27.28
CA LEU A 281 11.92 14.30 26.10
C LEU A 281 12.21 15.32 25.00
N ALA A 282 12.26 14.85 23.75
CA ALA A 282 12.28 15.73 22.61
C ALA A 282 10.98 16.53 22.55
N GLN A 283 11.02 17.73 21.95
CA GLN A 283 9.86 18.62 21.89
C GLN A 283 8.63 17.94 21.27
N ALA A 284 8.82 17.21 20.16
CA ALA A 284 7.74 16.48 19.50
C ALA A 284 7.14 15.34 20.36
N GLU A 285 7.96 14.68 21.18
CA GLU A 285 7.48 13.65 22.11
C GLU A 285 6.69 14.26 23.26
N ARG A 286 7.14 15.42 23.77
CA ARG A 286 6.44 16.17 24.81
C ARG A 286 5.07 16.65 24.31
N GLU A 287 5.01 17.25 23.12
CA GLU A 287 3.75 17.69 22.51
C GLU A 287 2.78 16.53 22.23
N ALA A 288 3.31 15.36 21.85
CA ALA A 288 2.51 14.15 21.70
C ALA A 288 1.94 13.68 23.05
N LEU A 289 2.78 13.63 24.08
CA LEU A 289 2.41 13.22 25.44
C LEU A 289 1.38 14.17 26.06
N GLU A 290 1.63 15.48 26.01
CA GLU A 290 0.72 16.51 26.53
C GLU A 290 -0.65 16.43 25.84
N GLY A 291 -0.66 16.25 24.52
CA GLY A 291 -1.90 16.06 23.77
C GLY A 291 -2.69 14.81 24.19
N LEU A 292 -2.02 13.72 24.55
CA LEU A 292 -2.68 12.52 25.06
C LEU A 292 -3.17 12.71 26.50
N LEU A 293 -2.36 13.31 27.37
CA LEU A 293 -2.71 13.54 28.78
C LEU A 293 -3.90 14.48 28.93
N ALA A 294 -4.00 15.52 28.10
CA ALA A 294 -5.14 16.43 28.08
C ALA A 294 -6.46 15.74 27.71
N HIS A 295 -6.42 14.55 27.10
CA HIS A 295 -7.61 13.77 26.79
C HIS A 295 -7.96 12.74 27.86
N ILE A 296 -6.97 12.24 28.61
CA ILE A 296 -7.15 11.21 29.65
C ILE A 296 -7.45 11.83 31.03
N SER A 297 -7.11 13.11 31.22
CA SER A 297 -7.37 13.88 32.45
C SER A 297 -8.81 14.39 32.50
#